data_AF-A0A4Y8S5N8-F1
#
_entry.id   AF-A0A4Y8S5N8-F1
#
_cell.length_a   1.000
_cell.length_b   1.000
_cell.length_c   1.000
_cell.angle_alpha   90.00
_cell.angle_beta   90.00
_cell.angle_gamma   90.00
#
_symmetry.space_group_name_H-M   'P 1'
#
loop_
_entity.id
_entity.type
_entity.pdbx_description
1 polymer ?
#
loop_
_entity_poly.entity_id
_entity_poly.type
_entity_poly.pdbx_seq_one_letter_code
_entity_poly.pdbx_strand_id
1 'polypeptide(L)'
;MLVAALLCAFVIGPFATTLSLHDYFTDWRVYDFAWRLFTVHNLDNTLPGVFETIPYAKQVNGSLWTLAGELLLYAVVLLWGILLLLWQKQFKALAGATPALLLVALFFAGIIYAPWYMAFVLSWGAVFFLGGLAYLFGNKIIINIPLSIGLFVITALLFHYRSPLLVTSFNISLAYGIFAVAYHPALQVKAFHKLGDFSYGLYIYAFPIQQLMALKFPQWGVAANFGASFLLTLVLAAASWYWVEKPMLKLKMAQSAKPA
;
A
#
# COMPACT_ATOMS: atom_id res chain seq x y z
N MET A 1 1.67 -10.94 -2.40
CA MET A 1 0.46 -11.38 -1.66
C MET A 1 0.52 -12.82 -1.22
N LEU A 2 0.57 -13.82 -2.12
CA LEU A 2 0.61 -15.25 -1.74
C LEU A 2 1.66 -15.55 -0.67
N VAL A 3 2.91 -15.12 -0.88
CA VAL A 3 4.01 -15.35 0.08
C VAL A 3 3.72 -14.76 1.46
N ALA A 4 3.12 -13.57 1.52
CA ALA A 4 2.72 -12.95 2.78
C ALA A 4 1.56 -13.70 3.45
N ALA A 5 0.60 -14.20 2.66
CA ALA A 5 -0.48 -15.04 3.18
C ALA A 5 0.06 -16.33 3.81
N LEU A 6 0.98 -17.00 3.11
CA LEU A 6 1.63 -18.20 3.60
C LEU A 6 2.48 -17.93 4.85
N LEU A 7 3.24 -16.83 4.87
CA LEU A 7 4.00 -16.41 6.05
C LEU A 7 3.08 -16.18 7.25
N CYS A 8 1.98 -15.47 7.06
CA CYS A 8 1.01 -15.20 8.12
C CYS A 8 0.36 -16.49 8.64
N ALA A 9 -0.13 -17.36 7.76
CA ALA A 9 -0.85 -18.58 8.13
C ALA A 9 0.05 -19.68 8.68
N PHE A 10 1.23 -19.91 8.08
CA PHE A 10 2.05 -21.09 8.36
C PHE A 10 3.32 -20.80 9.17
N VAL A 11 3.66 -19.53 9.38
CA VAL A 11 4.81 -19.14 10.21
C VAL A 11 4.35 -18.31 11.39
N ILE A 12 3.79 -17.12 11.15
CA ILE A 12 3.38 -16.20 12.23
C ILE A 12 2.28 -16.81 13.09
N GLY A 13 1.25 -17.39 12.47
CA GLY A 13 0.14 -18.03 13.15
C GLY A 13 0.57 -19.07 14.19
N PRO A 14 1.34 -20.10 13.82
CA PRO A 14 1.88 -21.09 14.76
C PRO A 14 2.71 -20.51 15.90
N PHE A 15 3.45 -19.41 15.67
CA PHE A 15 4.20 -18.74 16.74
C PHE A 15 3.30 -17.88 17.65
N ALA A 16 2.13 -17.47 17.19
CA ALA A 16 1.27 -16.49 17.85
C ALA A 16 -0.05 -17.06 18.39
N THR A 17 -0.43 -18.29 18.01
CA THR A 17 -1.70 -18.90 18.40
C THR A 17 -1.69 -19.37 19.86
N THR A 18 -2.84 -19.28 20.51
CA THR A 18 -3.13 -19.87 21.83
C THR A 18 -3.56 -21.34 21.74
N LEU A 19 -3.86 -21.83 20.54
CA LEU A 19 -4.26 -23.23 20.29
C LEU A 19 -3.05 -24.16 20.28
N SER A 20 -3.29 -25.46 20.46
CA SER A 20 -2.27 -26.46 20.15
C SER A 20 -1.97 -26.44 18.64
N LEU A 21 -0.74 -26.79 18.25
CA LEU A 21 -0.37 -26.81 16.82
C LEU A 21 -1.23 -27.78 16.01
N HIS A 22 -1.63 -28.90 16.62
CA HIS A 22 -2.56 -29.85 16.00
C HIS A 22 -3.90 -29.16 15.71
N ASP A 23 -4.53 -28.56 16.73
CA ASP A 23 -5.84 -27.93 16.58
C ASP A 23 -5.78 -26.77 15.59
N TYR A 24 -4.71 -25.98 15.63
CA TYR A 24 -4.47 -24.88 14.70
C TYR A 24 -4.44 -25.35 13.24
N PHE A 25 -3.64 -26.37 12.92
CA PHE A 25 -3.54 -26.86 11.54
C PHE A 25 -4.72 -27.73 11.10
N THR A 26 -5.52 -28.26 12.02
CA THR A 26 -6.79 -28.92 11.65
C THR A 26 -7.93 -27.93 11.40
N ASP A 27 -7.77 -26.67 11.82
CA ASP A 27 -8.79 -25.64 11.64
C ASP A 27 -8.81 -25.16 10.18
N TRP A 28 -9.95 -25.35 9.51
CA TRP A 28 -10.15 -24.95 8.12
C TRP A 28 -9.92 -23.45 7.88
N ARG A 29 -10.10 -22.61 8.92
CA ARG A 29 -9.95 -21.15 8.84
C ARG A 29 -8.51 -20.73 8.51
N VAL A 30 -7.50 -21.53 8.85
CA VAL A 30 -6.10 -21.25 8.50
C VAL A 30 -5.90 -21.27 6.98
N TYR A 31 -6.49 -22.26 6.31
CA TYR A 31 -6.41 -22.43 4.86
C TYR A 31 -7.30 -21.44 4.12
N ASP A 32 -8.50 -21.21 4.65
CA ASP A 32 -9.42 -20.21 4.11
C ASP A 32 -8.84 -18.79 4.20
N PHE A 33 -8.16 -18.43 5.30
CA PHE A 33 -7.41 -17.17 5.40
C PHE A 33 -6.38 -17.03 4.26
N ALA A 34 -5.55 -18.07 4.04
CA ALA A 34 -4.53 -18.02 3.00
C ALA A 34 -5.14 -17.92 1.59
N TRP A 35 -6.25 -18.63 1.35
CA TRP A 35 -7.01 -18.59 0.09
C TRP A 35 -7.62 -17.22 -0.16
N ARG A 36 -8.42 -16.72 0.79
CA ARG A 36 -9.10 -15.42 0.72
C ARG A 36 -8.12 -14.29 0.45
N LEU A 37 -6.99 -14.32 1.14
CA LEU A 37 -5.95 -13.32 0.97
C LEU A 37 -5.27 -13.41 -0.41
N PHE A 38 -4.99 -14.62 -0.88
CA PHE A 38 -4.45 -14.82 -2.22
C PHE A 38 -5.41 -14.32 -3.31
N THR A 39 -6.71 -14.59 -3.18
CA THR A 39 -7.74 -14.19 -4.14
C THR A 39 -8.26 -12.76 -3.93
N VAL A 40 -7.76 -12.06 -2.91
CA VAL A 40 -8.22 -10.71 -2.51
C VAL A 40 -9.75 -10.69 -2.27
N HIS A 41 -10.29 -11.81 -1.78
CA HIS A 41 -11.72 -12.02 -1.56
C HIS A 41 -11.99 -12.05 -0.06
N ASN A 42 -12.90 -11.19 0.42
CA ASN A 42 -13.30 -11.17 1.83
C ASN A 42 -12.09 -11.18 2.78
N LEU A 43 -11.35 -10.06 2.81
CA LEU A 43 -10.09 -9.87 3.55
C LEU A 43 -10.27 -9.85 5.09
N ASP A 44 -11.07 -10.79 5.61
CA ASP A 44 -11.11 -11.11 7.02
C ASP A 44 -9.69 -11.48 7.46
N ASN A 45 -9.13 -10.60 8.27
CA ASN A 45 -7.72 -10.58 8.59
C ASN A 45 -7.46 -11.27 9.94
N THR A 46 -8.17 -12.38 10.18
CA THR A 46 -8.14 -13.11 11.46
C THR A 46 -7.71 -14.56 11.26
N LEU A 47 -6.97 -15.09 12.24
CA LEU A 47 -6.56 -16.49 12.31
C LEU A 47 -6.97 -17.07 13.68
N PRO A 48 -7.29 -18.37 13.76
CA PRO A 48 -7.79 -18.98 14.99
C PRO A 48 -6.76 -18.92 16.12
N GLY A 49 -7.14 -18.31 17.25
CA GLY A 49 -6.29 -18.16 18.44
C GLY A 49 -5.12 -17.17 18.30
N VAL A 50 -5.00 -16.45 17.18
CA VAL A 50 -3.85 -15.59 16.89
C VAL A 50 -4.10 -14.16 17.35
N PHE A 51 -3.16 -13.59 18.11
CA PHE A 51 -3.16 -12.19 18.55
C PHE A 51 -4.40 -11.77 19.36
N GLU A 52 -4.95 -12.66 20.19
CA GLU A 52 -6.18 -12.37 20.94
C GLU A 52 -6.00 -11.40 22.11
N THR A 53 -4.78 -11.34 22.67
CA THR A 53 -4.48 -10.65 23.93
C THR A 53 -3.69 -9.34 23.78
N ILE A 54 -3.30 -8.99 22.55
CA ILE A 54 -2.50 -7.78 22.29
C ILE A 54 -3.40 -6.55 22.02
N PRO A 55 -2.89 -5.32 22.19
CA PRO A 55 -3.70 -4.10 22.07
C PRO A 55 -4.46 -3.97 20.75
N TYR A 56 -3.86 -4.45 19.66
CA TYR A 56 -4.51 -4.51 18.35
C TYR A 56 -4.95 -5.94 18.04
N ALA A 57 -5.97 -6.39 18.76
CA ALA A 57 -6.36 -7.80 18.81
C ALA A 57 -6.87 -8.36 17.47
N LYS A 58 -6.66 -9.66 17.28
CA LYS A 58 -7.16 -10.52 16.18
C LYS A 58 -6.64 -10.19 14.77
N GLN A 59 -6.15 -8.97 14.53
CA GLN A 59 -5.66 -8.58 13.22
C GLN A 59 -4.26 -9.10 12.95
N VAL A 60 -4.15 -9.97 11.94
CA VAL A 60 -2.91 -10.65 11.58
C VAL A 60 -2.01 -9.75 10.73
N ASN A 61 -2.56 -9.13 9.68
CA ASN A 61 -1.83 -8.27 8.78
C ASN A 61 -2.69 -7.09 8.28
N GLY A 62 -2.64 -6.00 9.02
CA GLY A 62 -3.34 -4.76 8.72
C GLY A 62 -2.81 -3.98 7.52
N SER A 63 -1.83 -4.47 6.77
CA SER A 63 -1.48 -3.90 5.47
C SER A 63 -2.49 -4.33 4.40
N LEU A 64 -3.06 -5.52 4.51
CA LEU A 64 -3.76 -6.20 3.41
C LEU A 64 -5.04 -5.51 2.94
N TRP A 65 -5.73 -4.79 3.82
CA TRP A 65 -7.02 -4.18 3.51
C TRP A 65 -6.96 -3.14 2.39
N THR A 66 -5.82 -2.45 2.21
CA THR A 66 -5.69 -1.41 1.17
C THR A 66 -5.51 -1.99 -0.22
N LEU A 67 -5.04 -3.25 -0.33
CA LEU A 67 -4.76 -3.89 -1.62
C LEU A 67 -6.02 -4.12 -2.46
N ALA A 68 -7.16 -4.40 -1.81
CA ALA A 68 -8.43 -4.50 -2.52
C ALA A 68 -8.81 -3.15 -3.18
N GLY A 69 -8.66 -2.04 -2.44
CA GLY A 69 -8.88 -0.70 -2.97
C GLY A 69 -7.93 -0.36 -4.11
N GLU A 70 -6.66 -0.72 -3.99
CA GLU A 70 -5.65 -0.50 -5.02
C GLU A 70 -5.95 -1.29 -6.31
N LEU A 71 -6.34 -2.58 -6.18
CA LEU A 71 -6.73 -3.42 -7.31
C LEU A 71 -7.94 -2.85 -8.06
N LEU A 72 -8.92 -2.30 -7.32
CA LEU A 72 -10.08 -1.61 -7.91
C LEU A 72 -9.65 -0.38 -8.71
N LEU A 73 -8.74 0.45 -8.19
CA LEU A 73 -8.23 1.63 -8.91
C LEU A 73 -7.47 1.24 -10.18
N TYR A 74 -6.68 0.17 -10.14
CA TYR A 74 -6.05 -0.37 -11.35
C TYR A 74 -7.06 -0.89 -12.37
N ALA A 75 -8.12 -1.59 -11.92
CA ALA A 75 -9.19 -2.04 -12.80
C ALA A 75 -9.92 -0.85 -13.47
N VAL A 76 -10.17 0.23 -12.72
CA VAL A 76 -10.75 1.47 -13.26
C VAL A 76 -9.85 2.07 -14.35
N VAL A 77 -8.54 2.19 -14.09
CA VAL A 77 -7.58 2.69 -15.09
C VAL A 77 -7.54 1.79 -16.33
N LEU A 78 -7.56 0.48 -16.16
CA LEU A 78 -7.56 -0.48 -17.26
C LEU A 78 -8.81 -0.34 -18.13
N LEU A 79 -10.00 -0.36 -17.52
CA LEU A 79 -11.27 -0.20 -18.24
C LEU A 79 -11.33 1.14 -18.96
N TRP A 80 -10.86 2.21 -18.31
CA TRP A 80 -10.75 3.51 -18.93
C TRP A 80 -9.80 3.50 -20.13
N GLY A 81 -8.64 2.86 -20.00
CA GLY A 81 -7.69 2.67 -21.10
C GLY A 81 -8.32 1.93 -22.29
N ILE A 82 -9.10 0.88 -22.04
CA ILE A 82 -9.83 0.14 -23.09
C ILE A 82 -10.86 1.04 -23.78
N LEU A 83 -11.67 1.78 -23.02
CA LEU A 83 -12.67 2.71 -23.58
C LEU A 83 -12.00 3.80 -24.45
N LEU A 84 -10.87 4.34 -23.99
CA LEU A 84 -10.09 5.32 -24.74
C LEU A 84 -9.55 4.74 -26.07
N LEU A 85 -9.10 3.49 -26.07
CA LEU A 85 -8.62 2.80 -27.28
C LEU A 85 -9.74 2.55 -28.30
N LEU A 86 -10.98 2.36 -27.84
CA LEU A 86 -12.15 2.16 -28.70
C LEU A 86 -12.69 3.48 -29.30
N TRP A 87 -12.48 4.62 -28.64
CA TRP A 87 -13.02 5.94 -29.04
C TRP A 87 -11.96 6.97 -29.45
N GLN A 88 -10.96 6.51 -30.21
CA GLN A 88 -9.75 7.27 -30.58
C GLN A 88 -9.97 8.68 -31.17
N LYS A 89 -11.13 8.97 -31.77
CA LYS A 89 -11.40 10.26 -32.45
C LYS A 89 -11.69 11.43 -31.50
N GLN A 90 -11.89 11.21 -30.20
CA GLN A 90 -12.16 12.28 -29.21
C GLN A 90 -11.06 12.40 -28.13
N PHE A 91 -9.89 11.83 -28.41
CA PHE A 91 -8.73 11.66 -27.53
C PHE A 91 -8.36 12.90 -26.67
N LYS A 92 -8.32 14.09 -27.26
CA LYS A 92 -7.90 15.32 -26.55
C LYS A 92 -9.00 15.90 -25.62
N ALA A 93 -10.27 15.63 -25.92
CA ALA A 93 -11.40 16.07 -25.09
C ALA A 93 -11.67 15.10 -23.92
N LEU A 94 -11.46 13.80 -24.13
CA LEU A 94 -11.69 12.77 -23.11
C LEU A 94 -10.51 12.59 -22.14
N ALA A 95 -9.26 12.76 -22.59
CA ALA A 95 -8.08 12.71 -21.71
C ALA A 95 -8.02 13.89 -20.71
N GLY A 96 -8.62 15.03 -21.06
CA GLY A 96 -8.83 16.17 -20.16
C GLY A 96 -10.01 16.01 -19.20
N ALA A 97 -10.81 14.95 -19.33
CA ALA A 97 -11.97 14.68 -18.48
C ALA A 97 -11.64 13.83 -17.23
N THR A 98 -10.36 13.61 -16.92
CA THR A 98 -9.94 13.01 -15.64
C THR A 98 -10.50 13.74 -14.39
N PRO A 99 -10.79 15.05 -14.39
CA PRO A 99 -11.55 15.69 -13.30
C PRO A 99 -13.03 15.25 -13.23
N ALA A 100 -13.64 14.86 -14.36
CA ALA A 100 -15.01 14.37 -14.40
C ALA A 100 -15.13 12.95 -13.82
N LEU A 101 -14.07 12.13 -13.88
CA LEU A 101 -13.99 10.84 -13.16
C LEU A 101 -13.84 11.03 -11.65
N LEU A 102 -13.15 12.08 -11.20
CA LEU A 102 -13.16 12.51 -9.80
C LEU A 102 -14.58 12.91 -9.36
N LEU A 103 -15.37 13.58 -10.22
CA LEU A 103 -16.78 13.89 -9.95
C LEU A 103 -17.70 12.66 -10.00
N VAL A 104 -17.43 11.67 -10.85
CA VAL A 104 -18.16 10.40 -10.88
C VAL A 104 -17.78 9.52 -9.68
N ALA A 105 -16.52 9.52 -9.24
CA ALA A 105 -16.10 8.91 -7.99
C ALA A 105 -16.78 9.59 -6.77
N LEU A 106 -16.91 10.92 -6.77
CA LEU A 106 -17.71 11.67 -5.79
C LEU A 106 -19.22 11.35 -5.89
N PHE A 107 -19.74 11.01 -7.07
CA PHE A 107 -21.12 10.53 -7.25
C PHE A 107 -21.33 9.11 -6.70
N PHE A 108 -20.34 8.22 -6.86
CA PHE A 108 -20.31 6.89 -6.24
C PHE A 108 -20.01 6.92 -4.72
N ALA A 109 -19.59 8.06 -4.17
CA ALA A 109 -19.52 8.30 -2.72
C ALA A 109 -20.87 8.13 -2.02
N GLY A 110 -21.98 8.16 -2.77
CA GLY A 110 -23.34 7.91 -2.28
C GLY A 110 -23.77 6.44 -2.29
N ILE A 111 -22.95 5.48 -2.75
CA ILE A 111 -23.33 4.06 -2.73
C ILE A 111 -23.02 3.42 -1.38
N ILE A 112 -24.04 2.77 -0.82
CA ILE A 112 -24.16 2.30 0.55
C ILE A 112 -23.39 0.98 0.72
N TYR A 113 -22.09 1.06 0.95
CA TYR A 113 -21.33 0.01 1.64
C TYR A 113 -20.25 0.69 2.49
N ALA A 114 -20.50 0.78 3.80
CA ALA A 114 -19.63 1.40 4.81
C ALA A 114 -19.15 2.82 4.44
N PRO A 115 -19.92 3.89 4.76
CA PRO A 115 -19.57 5.28 4.49
C PRO A 115 -18.13 5.67 4.91
N TRP A 116 -17.64 5.07 6.00
CA TRP A 116 -16.27 5.23 6.47
C TRP A 116 -15.22 4.69 5.49
N TYR A 117 -15.41 3.47 4.98
CA TYR A 117 -14.49 2.84 4.03
C TYR A 117 -14.47 3.59 2.69
N MET A 118 -15.64 4.01 2.20
CA MET A 118 -15.76 4.77 0.95
C MET A 118 -15.06 6.14 1.04
N ALA A 119 -15.15 6.82 2.19
CA ALA A 119 -14.42 8.07 2.42
C ALA A 119 -12.89 7.90 2.36
N PHE A 120 -12.37 6.77 2.88
CA PHE A 120 -10.94 6.42 2.73
C PHE A 120 -10.58 6.13 1.27
N VAL A 121 -11.37 5.30 0.58
CA VAL A 121 -11.12 4.96 -0.83
C VAL A 121 -11.11 6.20 -1.72
N LEU A 122 -12.00 7.17 -1.49
CA LEU A 122 -12.02 8.44 -2.25
C LEU A 122 -10.80 9.31 -1.95
N SER A 123 -10.43 9.41 -0.68
CA SER A 123 -9.24 10.16 -0.25
C SER A 123 -7.95 9.58 -0.85
N TRP A 124 -7.86 8.24 -0.94
CA TRP A 124 -6.73 7.55 -1.56
C TRP A 124 -6.78 7.56 -3.07
N GLY A 125 -7.98 7.44 -3.66
CA GLY A 125 -8.20 7.61 -5.09
C GLY A 125 -7.66 8.95 -5.56
N ALA A 126 -7.89 10.02 -4.80
CA ALA A 126 -7.31 11.34 -5.09
C ALA A 126 -5.76 11.30 -5.15
N VAL A 127 -5.09 10.63 -4.21
CA VAL A 127 -3.63 10.47 -4.20
C VAL A 127 -3.14 9.59 -5.35
N PHE A 128 -3.85 8.49 -5.62
CA PHE A 128 -3.56 7.58 -6.73
C PHE A 128 -3.64 8.30 -8.08
N PHE A 129 -4.72 9.05 -8.32
CA PHE A 129 -4.88 9.84 -9.53
C PHE A 129 -3.94 11.04 -9.59
N LEU A 130 -3.56 11.64 -8.44
CA LEU A 130 -2.49 12.65 -8.40
C LEU A 130 -1.17 12.08 -8.92
N GLY A 131 -0.83 10.84 -8.54
CA GLY A 131 0.32 10.12 -9.10
C GLY A 131 0.18 9.89 -10.61
N GLY A 132 -1.00 9.48 -11.09
CA GLY A 132 -1.29 9.33 -12.52
C GLY A 132 -1.17 10.65 -13.31
N LEU A 133 -1.67 11.76 -12.75
CA LEU A 133 -1.52 13.09 -13.33
C LEU A 133 -0.05 13.52 -13.34
N ALA A 134 0.69 13.25 -12.26
CA ALA A 134 2.12 13.52 -12.20
C ALA A 134 2.91 12.73 -13.24
N TYR A 135 2.51 11.49 -13.53
CA TYR A 135 3.08 10.71 -14.63
C TYR A 135 2.78 11.36 -16.00
N LEU A 136 1.54 11.76 -16.26
CA LEU A 136 1.13 12.37 -17.54
C LEU A 136 1.75 13.75 -17.78
N PHE A 137 1.87 14.57 -16.73
CA PHE A 137 2.36 15.94 -16.80
C PHE A 137 3.76 16.09 -16.20
N GLY A 138 4.51 15.00 -16.01
CA GLY A 138 5.80 14.98 -15.32
C GLY A 138 6.80 15.99 -15.88
N ASN A 139 6.85 16.15 -17.20
CA ASN A 139 7.75 17.09 -17.88
C ASN A 139 7.45 18.58 -17.55
N LYS A 140 6.28 18.88 -16.97
CA LYS A 140 5.87 20.23 -16.56
C LYS A 140 6.03 20.45 -15.06
N ILE A 141 6.28 19.41 -14.28
CA ILE A 141 6.43 19.51 -12.83
C ILE A 141 7.84 19.96 -12.52
N ILE A 142 7.97 21.20 -12.05
CA ILE A 142 9.24 21.75 -11.58
C ILE A 142 9.40 21.36 -10.12
N ILE A 143 10.49 20.64 -9.82
CA ILE A 143 10.82 20.19 -8.48
C ILE A 143 11.69 21.25 -7.78
N ASN A 144 11.21 21.76 -6.65
CA ASN A 144 11.80 22.87 -5.92
C ASN A 144 11.75 22.60 -4.40
N ILE A 145 12.91 22.58 -3.74
CA ILE A 145 13.02 22.34 -2.29
C ILE A 145 12.26 23.39 -1.46
N PRO A 146 12.48 24.72 -1.67
CA PRO A 146 11.67 25.75 -1.01
C PRO A 146 10.17 25.54 -1.12
N LEU A 147 9.64 25.14 -2.28
CA LEU A 147 8.21 24.84 -2.43
C LEU A 147 7.80 23.66 -1.56
N SER A 148 8.58 22.57 -1.56
CA SER A 148 8.32 21.42 -0.69
C SER A 148 8.28 21.82 0.78
N ILE A 149 9.24 22.64 1.23
CA ILE A 149 9.29 23.15 2.61
C ILE A 149 8.06 24.01 2.89
N GLY A 150 7.71 24.93 1.99
CA GLY A 150 6.55 25.80 2.11
C GLY A 150 5.23 25.01 2.25
N LEU A 151 5.08 23.92 1.48
CA LEU A 151 3.94 23.02 1.60
C LEU A 151 3.87 22.36 2.99
N PHE A 152 4.99 21.86 3.53
CA PHE A 152 5.02 21.30 4.88
C PHE A 152 4.78 22.34 5.98
N VAL A 153 5.25 23.59 5.81
CA VAL A 153 4.94 24.69 6.71
C VAL A 153 3.45 25.00 6.71
N ILE A 154 2.81 25.05 5.54
CA ILE A 154 1.35 25.22 5.43
C ILE A 154 0.63 24.07 6.13
N THR A 155 1.05 22.82 5.93
CA THR A 155 0.48 21.66 6.62
C THR A 155 0.62 21.78 8.14
N ALA A 156 1.78 22.23 8.64
CA ALA A 156 2.01 22.44 10.07
C ALA A 156 1.12 23.55 10.65
N LEU A 157 0.92 24.65 9.91
CA LEU A 157 -0.01 25.71 10.31
C LEU A 157 -1.46 25.19 10.34
N LEU A 158 -1.89 24.46 9.32
CA LEU A 158 -3.23 23.87 9.28
C LEU A 158 -3.45 22.86 10.41
N PHE A 159 -2.42 22.12 10.80
CA PHE A 159 -2.44 21.24 11.97
C PHE A 159 -2.63 22.04 13.26
N HIS A 160 -1.83 23.10 13.44
CA HIS A 160 -1.92 23.98 14.61
C HIS A 160 -3.33 24.58 14.79
N TYR A 161 -3.94 25.06 13.69
CA TYR A 161 -5.28 25.64 13.70
C TYR A 161 -6.43 24.62 13.58
N ARG A 162 -6.14 23.31 13.59
CA ARG A 162 -7.14 22.23 13.43
C ARG A 162 -8.06 22.40 12.22
N SER A 163 -7.50 22.86 11.10
CA SER A 163 -8.26 23.12 9.89
C SER A 163 -8.78 21.81 9.27
N PRO A 164 -10.01 21.80 8.71
CA PRO A 164 -10.53 20.66 7.96
C PRO A 164 -9.71 20.33 6.70
N LEU A 165 -8.87 21.27 6.22
CA LEU A 165 -8.01 21.08 5.04
C LEU A 165 -6.70 20.35 5.36
N LEU A 166 -6.45 19.99 6.62
CA LEU A 166 -5.20 19.37 7.05
C LEU A 166 -4.86 18.12 6.24
N VAL A 167 -5.81 17.18 6.11
CA VAL A 167 -5.57 15.90 5.43
C VAL A 167 -5.23 16.10 3.96
N THR A 168 -5.96 16.97 3.27
CA THR A 168 -5.70 17.32 1.87
C THR A 168 -4.33 17.97 1.70
N SER A 169 -3.99 18.95 2.56
CA SER A 169 -2.69 19.60 2.54
C SER A 169 -1.56 18.60 2.80
N PHE A 170 -1.72 17.73 3.80
CA PHE A 170 -0.74 16.69 4.12
C PHE A 170 -0.49 15.76 2.93
N ASN A 171 -1.55 15.31 2.25
CA ASN A 171 -1.43 14.44 1.07
C ASN A 171 -0.66 15.12 -0.08
N ILE A 172 -0.93 16.39 -0.34
CA ILE A 172 -0.22 17.16 -1.38
C ILE A 172 1.25 17.37 -0.99
N SER A 173 1.51 17.79 0.24
CA SER A 173 2.86 18.00 0.79
C SER A 173 3.67 16.71 0.76
N LEU A 174 3.06 15.59 1.13
CA LEU A 174 3.69 14.27 1.12
C LEU A 174 4.01 13.83 -0.32
N ALA A 175 3.06 13.92 -1.25
CA ALA A 175 3.28 13.53 -2.65
C ALA A 175 4.39 14.37 -3.30
N TYR A 176 4.34 15.70 -3.15
CA TYR A 176 5.37 16.58 -3.70
C TYR A 176 6.72 16.38 -3.00
N GLY A 177 6.73 16.19 -1.68
CA GLY A 177 7.94 15.92 -0.90
C GLY A 177 8.63 14.63 -1.33
N ILE A 178 7.87 13.56 -1.61
CA ILE A 178 8.40 12.32 -2.18
C ILE A 178 9.07 12.60 -3.54
N PHE A 179 8.43 13.37 -4.42
CA PHE A 179 9.05 13.75 -5.70
C PHE A 179 10.28 14.63 -5.52
N ALA A 180 10.28 15.54 -4.54
CA ALA A 180 11.44 16.34 -4.22
C ALA A 180 12.63 15.47 -3.81
N VAL A 181 12.43 14.52 -2.90
CA VAL A 181 13.49 13.60 -2.47
C VAL A 181 13.94 12.68 -3.62
N ALA A 182 13.00 12.17 -4.41
CA ALA A 182 13.30 11.21 -5.48
C ALA A 182 14.01 11.85 -6.70
N TYR A 183 13.62 13.07 -7.09
CA TYR A 183 14.03 13.68 -8.36
C TYR A 183 14.94 14.90 -8.22
N HIS A 184 15.01 15.55 -7.05
CA HIS A 184 15.88 16.72 -6.90
C HIS A 184 17.37 16.29 -6.80
N PRO A 185 18.27 16.81 -7.66
CA PRO A 185 19.66 16.34 -7.73
C PRO A 185 20.42 16.40 -6.40
N ALA A 186 20.14 17.41 -5.58
CA ALA A 186 20.79 17.58 -4.27
C ALA A 186 20.34 16.58 -3.19
N LEU A 187 19.18 15.92 -3.38
CA LEU A 187 18.59 14.98 -2.40
C LEU A 187 18.76 13.51 -2.83
N GLN A 188 19.17 13.28 -4.07
CA GLN A 188 19.31 11.94 -4.60
C GLN A 188 20.46 11.17 -3.95
N VAL A 189 20.11 10.04 -3.32
CA VAL A 189 21.08 9.10 -2.76
C VAL A 189 21.27 7.94 -3.74
N LYS A 190 22.30 8.06 -4.59
CA LYS A 190 22.59 7.12 -5.70
C LYS A 190 22.76 5.66 -5.26
N ALA A 191 23.09 5.41 -3.99
CA ALA A 191 23.26 4.06 -3.46
C ALA A 191 21.94 3.26 -3.40
N PHE A 192 20.80 3.92 -3.15
CA PHE A 192 19.51 3.21 -3.02
C PHE A 192 19.08 2.52 -4.30
N HIS A 193 19.39 3.09 -5.47
CA HIS A 193 19.06 2.47 -6.76
C HIS A 193 19.76 1.12 -6.99
N LYS A 194 20.83 0.82 -6.25
CA LYS A 194 21.62 -0.42 -6.41
C LYS A 194 21.15 -1.55 -5.50
N LEU A 195 20.43 -1.26 -4.43
CA LEU A 195 20.11 -2.23 -3.38
C LEU A 195 18.89 -3.11 -3.75
N GLY A 196 17.99 -2.61 -4.60
CA GLY A 196 16.75 -3.28 -4.97
C GLY A 196 15.51 -2.51 -4.53
N ASP A 197 14.34 -2.99 -4.91
CA ASP A 197 13.06 -2.43 -4.48
C ASP A 197 12.50 -3.26 -3.32
N PHE A 198 12.74 -2.80 -2.09
CA PHE A 198 12.28 -3.47 -0.88
C PHE A 198 10.95 -2.91 -0.37
N SER A 199 10.41 -1.88 -1.03
CA SER A 199 9.29 -1.10 -0.51
C SER A 199 8.05 -1.95 -0.30
N TYR A 200 7.73 -2.81 -1.27
CA TYR A 200 6.60 -3.73 -1.20
C TYR A 200 6.74 -4.74 -0.06
N GLY A 201 7.91 -5.38 0.06
CA GLY A 201 8.20 -6.30 1.14
C GLY A 201 8.12 -5.64 2.53
N LEU A 202 8.68 -4.44 2.67
CA LEU A 202 8.61 -3.67 3.92
C LEU A 202 7.15 -3.41 4.31
N TYR A 203 6.33 -2.97 3.36
CA TYR A 203 4.93 -2.71 3.58
C TYR A 203 4.13 -3.97 3.97
N ILE A 204 4.32 -5.09 3.26
CA ILE A 204 3.47 -6.27 3.42
C ILE A 204 3.82 -7.12 4.65
N TYR A 205 5.09 -7.10 5.09
CA TYR A 205 5.56 -7.90 6.23
C TYR A 205 5.64 -7.12 7.54
N ALA A 206 5.66 -5.78 7.52
CA ALA A 206 5.86 -4.97 8.73
C ALA A 206 4.82 -5.27 9.81
N PHE A 207 3.54 -5.28 9.42
CA PHE A 207 2.44 -5.43 10.38
C PHE A 207 2.47 -6.77 11.15
N PRO A 208 2.48 -7.95 10.50
CA PRO A 208 2.48 -9.22 11.23
C PRO A 208 3.74 -9.41 12.08
N ILE A 209 4.89 -8.91 11.62
CA ILE A 209 6.13 -8.96 12.39
C ILE A 209 6.03 -8.08 13.63
N GLN A 210 5.50 -6.86 13.50
CA GLN A 210 5.33 -5.94 14.62
C GLN A 210 4.34 -6.48 15.67
N GLN A 211 3.24 -7.08 15.24
CA GLN A 211 2.29 -7.78 16.12
C GLN A 211 2.96 -8.94 16.85
N LEU A 212 3.77 -9.74 16.15
CA LEU A 212 4.50 -10.84 16.77
C LEU A 212 5.51 -10.34 17.81
N MET A 213 6.22 -9.25 17.53
CA MET A 213 7.14 -8.63 18.50
C MET A 213 6.40 -8.07 19.71
N ALA A 214 5.24 -7.45 19.51
CA ALA A 214 4.40 -6.96 20.61
C ALA A 214 3.87 -8.11 21.49
N LEU A 215 3.52 -9.25 20.87
CA LEU A 215 3.09 -10.44 21.58
C LEU A 215 4.22 -11.10 22.38
N LYS A 216 5.41 -11.25 21.78
CA LYS A 216 6.53 -11.98 22.39
C LYS A 216 7.34 -11.15 23.38
N PHE A 217 7.37 -9.83 23.18
CA PHE A 217 8.13 -8.90 24.02
C PHE A 217 7.23 -7.75 24.48
N PRO A 218 6.15 -8.03 25.25
CA PRO A 218 5.19 -7.00 25.67
C PRO A 218 5.81 -5.92 26.57
N GLN A 219 6.93 -6.22 27.23
CA GLN A 219 7.69 -5.29 28.06
C GLN A 219 8.52 -4.29 27.25
N TRP A 220 8.70 -4.50 25.94
CA TRP A 220 9.47 -3.58 25.10
C TRP A 220 8.68 -2.29 24.86
N GLY A 221 9.35 -1.15 25.06
CA GLY A 221 8.82 0.14 24.65
C GLY A 221 8.74 0.26 23.12
N VAL A 222 8.00 1.27 22.66
CA VAL A 222 7.71 1.51 21.23
C VAL A 222 8.98 1.53 20.36
N ALA A 223 10.06 2.16 20.84
CA ALA A 223 11.31 2.27 20.09
C ALA A 223 12.01 0.91 19.88
N ALA A 224 12.04 0.06 20.91
CA ALA A 224 12.65 -1.26 20.83
C ALA A 224 11.83 -2.19 19.93
N ASN A 225 10.51 -2.15 20.06
CA ASN A 225 9.60 -2.90 19.19
C ASN A 225 9.75 -2.46 17.71
N PHE A 226 9.78 -1.14 17.46
CA PHE A 226 10.00 -0.61 16.12
C PHE A 226 11.34 -1.05 15.54
N GLY A 227 12.44 -0.88 16.28
CA GLY A 227 13.78 -1.24 15.80
C GLY A 227 13.90 -2.71 15.43
N ALA A 228 13.43 -3.61 16.30
CA ALA A 228 13.44 -5.05 16.05
C ALA A 228 12.54 -5.43 14.87
N SER A 229 11.32 -4.90 14.84
CA SER A 229 10.37 -5.19 13.76
C SER A 229 10.87 -4.68 12.42
N PHE A 230 11.44 -3.48 12.37
CA PHE A 230 12.02 -2.91 11.17
C PHE A 230 13.18 -3.76 10.63
N LEU A 231 14.12 -4.17 11.48
CA LEU A 231 15.25 -4.99 11.05
C LEU A 231 14.81 -6.35 10.53
N LEU A 232 13.91 -7.05 11.23
CA LEU A 232 13.38 -8.34 10.79
C LEU A 232 12.59 -8.20 9.48
N THR A 233 11.74 -7.17 9.38
CA THR A 233 10.96 -6.88 8.18
C THR A 233 11.87 -6.55 7.01
N LEU A 234 12.95 -5.79 7.22
CA LEU A 234 13.91 -5.45 6.17
C LEU A 234 14.62 -6.69 5.62
N VAL A 235 15.00 -7.64 6.50
CA VAL A 235 15.58 -8.92 6.08
C VAL A 235 14.58 -9.71 5.23
N LEU A 236 13.32 -9.81 5.67
CA LEU A 236 12.26 -10.50 4.91
C LEU A 236 11.94 -9.79 3.59
N ALA A 237 11.92 -8.47 3.57
CA ALA A 237 11.70 -7.66 2.38
C ALA A 237 12.83 -7.86 1.36
N ALA A 238 14.09 -7.87 1.82
CA ALA A 238 15.23 -8.16 0.96
C ALA A 238 15.15 -9.59 0.40
N ALA A 239 14.86 -10.58 1.24
CA ALA A 239 14.69 -11.97 0.81
C ALA A 239 13.56 -12.11 -0.23
N SER A 240 12.40 -11.50 0.02
CA SER A 240 11.26 -11.43 -0.90
C SER A 240 11.66 -10.80 -2.23
N TRP A 241 12.39 -9.70 -2.20
CA TRP A 241 12.87 -9.05 -3.42
C TRP A 241 13.76 -9.97 -4.25
N TYR A 242 14.78 -10.56 -3.65
CA TYR A 242 15.76 -11.35 -4.39
C TYR A 242 15.24 -12.71 -4.86
N TRP A 243 14.35 -13.34 -4.10
CA TRP A 243 13.88 -14.70 -4.39
C TRP A 243 12.52 -14.76 -5.06
N VAL A 244 11.70 -13.70 -4.96
CA VAL A 244 10.33 -13.71 -5.49
C VAL A 244 10.16 -12.58 -6.50
N GLU A 245 10.31 -11.33 -6.08
CA GLU A 245 9.88 -10.17 -6.88
C GLU A 245 10.79 -9.93 -8.09
N LYS A 246 12.11 -9.86 -7.87
CA LYS A 246 13.10 -9.63 -8.94
C LYS A 246 13.06 -10.73 -10.02
N PRO A 247 12.99 -12.04 -9.70
CA PRO A 247 12.79 -13.08 -10.70
C PRO A 247 11.47 -12.92 -11.49
N MET A 248 10.34 -12.67 -10.80
CA MET A 248 9.05 -12.49 -11.48
C MET A 248 9.05 -11.28 -12.44
N LEU A 249 9.69 -10.17 -12.06
CA LEU A 249 9.83 -9.00 -12.92
C LEU A 249 10.65 -9.30 -14.18
N LYS A 250 11.71 -10.11 -14.07
CA LYS A 250 12.50 -10.55 -15.23
C LYS A 250 11.67 -11.38 -16.21
N LEU A 251 10.80 -12.26 -15.70
CA LEU A 251 9.91 -13.07 -16.54
C LEU A 251 8.93 -12.20 -17.32
N LYS A 252 8.37 -11.16 -16.68
CA LYS A 252 7.50 -10.17 -17.35
C LYS A 252 8.24 -9.48 -18.50
N MET A 253 9.46 -9.00 -18.26
CA MET A 253 10.24 -8.28 -19.27
C MET A 253 10.61 -9.17 -20.47
N ALA A 254 10.95 -10.43 -20.22
CA ALA A 254 11.25 -11.40 -21.27
C ALA A 254 10.04 -11.72 -22.15
N GLN A 255 8.82 -11.71 -21.59
CA GLN A 255 7.58 -11.92 -22.33
C GLN A 255 7.20 -10.70 -23.18
N SER A 256 7.40 -9.47 -22.68
CA SER A 256 7.15 -8.25 -23.45
C SER A 256 8.16 -7.99 -24.57
N ALA A 257 9.33 -8.65 -24.55
CA ALA A 257 10.40 -8.50 -25.54
C ALA A 257 10.34 -9.54 -26.67
N LYS A 258 9.38 -10.48 -26.66
CA LYS A 258 9.12 -11.33 -27.82
C LYS A 258 8.21 -10.56 -28.79
N PRO A 259 8.66 -10.24 -30.01
CA PRO A 259 7.74 -9.78 -31.04
C PRO A 259 6.77 -10.92 -31.36
N ALA A 260 5.48 -10.58 -31.45
CA ALA A 260 4.47 -11.43 -32.07
C ALA A 260 4.69 -11.47 -33.59
#